data_AF-A0A1L7ALB6-F1
#
_entry.id   AF-A0A1L7ALB6-F1
#
_cell.length_a   1.000
_cell.length_b   1.000
_cell.length_c   1.000
_cell.angle_alpha   90.00
_cell.angle_beta   90.00
_cell.angle_gamma   90.00
#
_symmetry.space_group_name_H-M   'P 1'
#
loop_
_entity.id
_entity.type
_entity.pdbx_description
1 polymer ?
#
loop_
_entity_poly.entity_id
_entity_poly.type
_entity_poly.pdbx_seq_one_letter_code
_entity_poly.pdbx_strand_id
1 'polypeptide(L)'
;MSFSDAKPSILDTVHDAVEQELRYLRSQGFPLKAGFDAVARKMGVTARRIRQIHERRITDDVISAREWLAAVELNTQRRRARIAAARALLEQEALHDVAP
;
A
#
# COMPACT_ATOMS: atom_id res chain seq x y z
N MET A 1 -7.27 -19.76 -25.54
CA MET A 1 -7.45 -18.82 -24.42
C MET A 1 -6.15 -18.04 -24.27
N SER A 2 -6.13 -16.79 -24.75
CA SER A 2 -4.94 -15.95 -24.62
C SER A 2 -4.92 -15.45 -23.17
N PHE A 3 -4.00 -15.99 -22.36
CA PHE A 3 -3.66 -15.36 -21.09
C PHE A 3 -3.01 -14.03 -21.47
N SER A 4 -3.75 -12.93 -21.37
CA SER A 4 -3.12 -11.62 -21.45
C SER A 4 -2.15 -11.54 -20.28
N ASP A 5 -0.86 -11.70 -20.57
CA ASP A 5 0.28 -11.15 -19.83
C ASP A 5 0.19 -9.60 -19.82
N ALA A 6 -0.96 -9.08 -19.40
CA ALA A 6 -1.13 -7.66 -19.15
C ALA A 6 -0.26 -7.36 -17.94
N LYS A 7 0.97 -6.88 -18.20
CA LYS A 7 1.81 -6.26 -17.18
C LYS A 7 0.90 -5.36 -16.35
N PRO A 8 0.91 -5.47 -15.01
CA PRO A 8 0.04 -4.67 -14.17
C PRO A 8 0.23 -3.21 -14.55
N SER A 9 -0.87 -2.50 -14.83
CA SER A 9 -0.80 -1.08 -15.17
C SER A 9 -0.08 -0.36 -14.02
N ILE A 10 0.82 0.54 -14.39
CA ILE A 10 1.52 1.41 -13.45
C ILE A 10 0.50 2.20 -12.62
N LEU A 11 -0.59 2.65 -13.26
CA LEU A 11 -1.66 3.37 -12.59
C LEU A 11 -2.38 2.48 -11.58
N ASP A 12 -2.76 1.26 -11.95
CA ASP A 12 -3.43 0.34 -11.02
C ASP A 12 -2.52 0.02 -9.82
N THR A 13 -1.23 -0.21 -10.06
CA THR A 13 -0.24 -0.46 -9.00
C THR A 13 -0.17 0.71 -8.01
N VAL A 14 -0.13 1.94 -8.53
CA VAL A 14 -0.08 3.16 -7.70
C VAL A 14 -1.41 3.39 -6.98
N HIS A 15 -2.54 3.20 -7.67
CA HIS A 15 -3.88 3.32 -7.11
C HIS A 15 -4.08 2.37 -5.94
N ASP A 16 -3.77 1.08 -6.15
CA ASP A 16 -3.92 0.04 -5.13
C ASP A 16 -3.04 0.32 -3.92
N ALA A 17 -1.78 0.73 -4.13
CA ALA A 17 -0.88 1.06 -3.03
C ALA A 17 -1.44 2.23 -2.19
N VAL A 18 -1.89 3.30 -2.84
CA VAL A 18 -2.50 4.46 -2.18
C VAL A 18 -3.77 4.05 -1.44
N GLU A 19 -4.65 3.29 -2.08
CA GLU A 19 -5.91 2.88 -1.48
C GLU A 19 -5.69 1.99 -0.26
N GLN A 20 -4.80 1.00 -0.36
CA GLN A 20 -4.50 0.14 0.77
C GLN A 20 -3.81 0.94 1.90
N GLU A 21 -2.99 1.94 1.58
CA GLU A 21 -2.39 2.84 2.57
C GLU A 21 -3.41 3.67 3.32
N LEU A 22 -4.36 4.27 2.59
CA LEU A 22 -5.45 5.01 3.19
C LEU A 22 -6.36 4.10 4.03
N ARG A 23 -6.71 2.89 3.55
CA ARG A 23 -7.52 1.93 4.32
C ARG A 23 -6.83 1.53 5.63
N TYR A 24 -5.52 1.31 5.61
CA TYR A 24 -4.75 1.02 6.83
C TYR A 24 -4.78 2.19 7.81
N LEU A 25 -4.49 3.42 7.36
CA LEU A 25 -4.55 4.60 8.22
C LEU A 25 -5.95 4.82 8.79
N ARG A 26 -7.00 4.58 7.99
CA ARG A 26 -8.40 4.61 8.46
C ARG A 26 -8.64 3.58 9.56
N SER A 27 -8.12 2.36 9.42
CA SER A 27 -8.23 1.32 10.45
C SER A 27 -7.52 1.68 11.76
N GLN A 28 -6.52 2.57 11.71
CA GLN A 28 -5.85 3.13 12.89
C GLN A 28 -6.52 4.40 13.44
N GLY A 29 -7.71 4.76 12.93
CA GLY A 29 -8.48 5.91 13.42
C GLY A 29 -8.13 7.25 12.79
N PHE A 30 -7.23 7.31 11.80
CA PHE A 30 -6.92 8.56 11.12
C PHE A 30 -8.11 9.02 10.24
N PRO A 31 -8.46 10.31 10.25
CA PRO A 31 -9.43 10.85 9.29
C PRO A 31 -8.84 10.84 7.88
N LEU A 32 -9.70 10.70 6.85
CA LEU A 32 -9.27 10.54 5.46
C LEU A 32 -8.35 11.68 4.98
N LYS A 33 -8.64 12.93 5.38
CA LYS A 33 -7.80 14.10 5.08
C LYS A 33 -6.36 13.93 5.59
N ALA A 34 -6.20 13.55 6.86
CA ALA A 34 -4.87 13.30 7.44
C ALA A 34 -4.19 12.08 6.80
N GLY A 35 -4.98 11.08 6.36
CA GLY A 35 -4.51 9.96 5.56
C GLY A 35 -3.84 10.43 4.27
N PHE A 36 -4.50 11.31 3.50
CA PHE A 36 -3.91 11.86 2.26
C PHE A 36 -2.58 12.57 2.53
N ASP A 37 -2.51 13.39 3.58
CA ASP A 37 -1.27 14.09 3.95
C ASP A 37 -0.15 13.14 4.37
N ALA A 38 -0.47 12.03 5.05
CA ALA A 38 0.50 11.01 5.42
C ALA A 38 1.04 10.24 4.21
N VAL A 39 0.15 9.78 3.30
CA VAL A 39 0.56 9.08 2.08
C VAL A 39 1.38 9.98 1.17
N ALA A 40 0.98 11.25 1.04
CA ALA A 40 1.69 12.26 0.27
C ALA A 40 3.14 12.42 0.72
N ARG A 41 3.38 12.50 2.03
CA ARG A 41 4.74 12.57 2.61
C ARG A 41 5.56 11.33 2.32
N LYS A 42 4.96 10.13 2.41
CA LYS A 42 5.67 8.87 2.11
C LYS A 42 6.06 8.76 0.64
N MET A 43 5.19 9.19 -0.27
CA MET A 43 5.46 9.14 -1.71
C MET A 43 6.25 10.36 -2.24
N GLY A 44 6.43 11.39 -1.43
CA GLY A 44 7.10 12.62 -1.83
C GLY A 44 6.31 13.43 -2.86
N VAL A 45 4.98 13.41 -2.78
CA VAL A 45 4.06 14.17 -3.65
C VAL A 45 3.09 15.01 -2.80
N THR A 46 2.20 15.76 -3.43
CA THR A 46 1.22 16.59 -2.71
C THR A 46 -0.02 15.77 -2.31
N ALA A 47 -0.71 16.18 -1.23
CA ALA A 47 -1.98 15.55 -0.83
C ALA A 47 -3.07 15.68 -1.91
N ARG A 48 -3.08 16.79 -2.65
CA ARG A 48 -3.93 16.96 -3.84
C ARG A 48 -3.66 15.86 -4.87
N ARG A 49 -2.39 15.54 -5.11
CA ARG A 49 -1.99 14.50 -6.06
C ARG A 49 -2.45 13.10 -5.60
N ILE A 50 -2.27 12.77 -4.32
CA ILE A 50 -2.80 11.52 -3.75
C ILE A 50 -4.32 11.44 -3.88
N ARG A 51 -5.03 12.55 -3.64
CA ARG A 51 -6.49 12.59 -3.82
C ARG A 51 -6.89 12.32 -5.27
N GLN A 52 -6.20 12.91 -6.25
CA GLN A 52 -6.46 12.66 -7.67
C GLN A 52 -6.19 11.21 -8.06
N ILE A 53 -5.11 10.61 -7.55
CA ILE A 53 -4.82 9.18 -7.70
C ILE A 53 -5.99 8.37 -7.12
N HIS A 54 -6.34 8.59 -5.86
CA HIS A 54 -7.40 7.86 -5.16
C HIS A 54 -8.75 7.94 -5.88
N GLU A 55 -9.11 9.12 -6.37
CA GLU A 55 -10.34 9.38 -7.13
C GLU A 55 -10.27 8.92 -8.61
N ARG A 56 -9.16 8.26 -9.04
CA ARG A 56 -8.90 7.83 -10.42
C ARG A 56 -9.09 8.93 -11.47
N ARG A 57 -8.70 10.17 -11.12
CA ARG A 57 -8.80 11.36 -11.98
C ARG A 57 -7.56 11.63 -12.82
N ILE A 58 -6.70 10.63 -12.98
CA ILE A 58 -5.42 10.73 -13.69
C ILE A 58 -5.27 9.52 -14.62
N THR A 59 -4.47 9.68 -15.66
CA THR A 59 -4.11 8.61 -16.61
C THR A 59 -2.70 8.10 -16.34
N ASP A 60 -2.38 6.94 -16.92
CA ASP A 60 -1.08 6.26 -16.79
C ASP A 60 0.10 7.17 -17.16
N ASP A 61 -0.03 7.96 -18.25
CA ASP A 61 1.02 8.87 -18.72
C ASP A 61 1.39 9.97 -17.72
N VAL A 62 0.50 10.27 -16.79
CA VAL A 62 0.73 11.30 -15.76
C VAL A 62 1.43 10.70 -14.55
N ILE A 63 1.40 9.38 -14.35
CA ILE A 63 2.11 8.74 -13.24
C ILE A 63 3.61 8.77 -13.53
N SER A 64 4.34 9.44 -12.65
CA SER A 64 5.79 9.47 -12.72
C SER A 64 6.40 8.14 -12.24
N ALA A 65 7.56 7.78 -12.78
CA ALA A 65 8.33 6.61 -12.33
C ALA A 65 8.60 6.65 -10.80
N ARG A 66 8.77 7.85 -10.23
CA ARG A 66 8.93 8.06 -8.79
C ARG A 66 7.69 7.65 -8.00
N GLU A 67 6.50 8.03 -8.45
CA GLU A 67 5.24 7.62 -7.81
C GLU A 67 5.06 6.10 -7.84
N TRP A 68 5.42 5.48 -8.96
CA TRP A 68 5.41 4.03 -9.09
C TRP A 68 6.40 3.33 -8.15
N LEU A 69 7.66 3.77 -8.11
CA LEU A 69 8.66 3.22 -7.19
C LEU A 69 8.20 3.34 -5.72
N ALA A 70 7.68 4.50 -5.33
CA ALA A 70 7.17 4.71 -3.98
C ALA A 70 5.98 3.77 -3.65
N ALA A 71 5.08 3.54 -4.61
CA ALA A 71 3.97 2.60 -4.44
C ALA A 71 4.46 1.16 -4.26
N VAL A 72 5.47 0.73 -5.04
CA VAL A 72 6.09 -0.59 -4.90
C VAL A 72 6.79 -0.74 -3.54
N GLU A 73 7.48 0.29 -3.06
CA GLU A 73 8.10 0.31 -1.75
C GLU A 73 7.08 0.18 -0.62
N LEU A 74 5.97 0.93 -0.67
CA LEU A 74 4.87 0.83 0.30
C LEU A 74 4.31 -0.59 0.36
N ASN A 75 4.04 -1.20 -0.80
CA ASN A 75 3.57 -2.58 -0.87
C ASN A 75 4.58 -3.58 -0.30
N THR A 76 5.87 -3.37 -0.58
CA THR A 76 6.96 -4.21 -0.06
C THR A 76 7.07 -4.11 1.46
N GLN A 77 7.01 -2.90 2.02
CA GLN A 77 7.03 -2.67 3.47
C GLN A 77 5.87 -3.39 4.16
N ARG A 78 4.66 -3.29 3.61
CA ARG A 78 3.48 -3.99 4.13
C ARG A 78 3.61 -5.50 4.08
N ARG A 79 4.09 -6.02 2.96
CA ARG A 79 4.33 -7.46 2.82
C ARG A 79 5.32 -7.96 3.88
N ARG A 80 6.40 -7.21 4.11
CA ARG A 80 7.37 -7.53 5.18
C ARG A 80 6.73 -7.47 6.57
N ALA A 81 5.94 -6.45 6.87
CA ALA A 81 5.25 -6.32 8.15
C ALA A 81 4.28 -7.49 8.41
N ARG A 82 3.53 -7.92 7.39
CA ARG A 82 2.64 -9.10 7.50
C ARG A 82 3.39 -10.39 7.76
N ILE A 83 4.50 -10.61 7.05
CA ILE A 83 5.35 -11.80 7.26
C ILE A 83 5.93 -11.79 8.68
N ALA A 84 6.41 -10.65 9.16
CA ALA A 84 6.93 -10.50 10.52
C ALA A 84 5.84 -10.79 11.56
N ALA A 85 4.63 -10.25 11.39
CA ALA A 85 3.50 -10.53 12.28
C ALA A 85 3.10 -12.01 12.28
N ALA A 86 3.04 -12.66 11.11
CA ALA A 86 2.75 -14.08 11.01
C ALA A 86 3.80 -14.95 11.71
N ARG A 87 5.09 -14.60 11.58
CA ARG A 87 6.17 -15.28 12.31
C ARG A 87 6.03 -15.13 13.82
N ALA A 88 5.72 -13.93 14.30
CA ALA A 88 5.52 -13.70 15.73
C ALA A 88 4.35 -14.52 16.31
N LEU A 89 3.26 -14.68 15.55
CA LEU A 89 2.13 -15.53 15.95
C LEU A 89 2.52 -17.02 16.04
N LEU A 90 3.24 -17.53 15.03
CA LEU A 90 3.74 -18.91 15.04
C LEU A 90 4.71 -19.19 16.21
N GLU A 91 5.58 -18.23 16.54
CA GLU A 91 6.48 -18.34 17.69
C GLU A 91 5.70 -18.39 19.01
N GLN A 92 4.62 -17.61 19.15
CA GLN A 92 3.75 -17.65 20.33
C GLN A 92 3.01 -18.98 20.44
N GLU A 93 2.45 -19.52 19.35
CA GLU A 93 1.78 -20.83 19.34
C GLU A 93 2.76 -21.95 19.75
N ALA A 94 3.98 -21.95 19.23
CA ALA A 94 5.00 -22.95 19.58
C ALA A 94 5.43 -22.90 21.07
N LEU A 95 5.36 -21.73 21.71
CA LEU A 95 5.64 -21.57 23.15
C LEU A 95 4.51 -22.11 24.03
N HIS A 96 3.26 -22.05 23.56
CA HIS A 96 2.10 -22.52 24.30
C HIS A 96 1.88 -24.04 24.21
N ASP A 97 2.39 -24.69 23.15
CA ASP A 97 2.30 -26.16 22.97
C ASP A 97 3.34 -26.97 23.78
N VAL A 98 4.31 -26.31 24.43
CA VAL A 98 5.40 -26.96 25.21
C VAL A 98 5.10 -26.99 26.72
N ALA A 99 3.89 -26.61 27.16
CA ALA A 99 3.50 -26.65 28.57
C ALA A 99 2.64 -27.90 28.90
N PRO A 100 3.23 -29.00 29.42
CA PRO A 100 2.53 -30.02 30.19
C PRO A 100 2.28 -29.59 31.64
#